data_AF-A0A8J7Y5K8-F1
#
_entry.id   AF-A0A8J7Y5K8-F1
#
_cell.length_a   1.000
_cell.length_b   1.000
_cell.length_c   1.000
_cell.angle_alpha   90.00
_cell.angle_beta   90.00
_cell.angle_gamma   90.00
#
_symmetry.space_group_name_H-M   'P 1'
#
loop_
_entity.id
_entity.type
_entity.pdbx_description
1 polymer ?
#
loop_
_entity_poly.entity_id
_entity_poly.type
_entity_poly.pdbx_seq_one_letter_code
_entity_poly.pdbx_strand_id
1 'polypeptide(L)'
;MSESIAHRPTPVASGLAVLFATGATAILVRSAAQHRAVALTLLGAAILLVSGRYPDGMALDRPVRYLGTAVGALVVLAAFALALTSPSTSGARLELFPGLVGVVLVGLGVRPVRQRFARRFLSAGLAALVVAVALSGIFERAGPLALLAAVAAAIVAWDVGEHGVSLGEQLRTDADTRSVELVHAGVSTAYGAALVVATLLLFENGATGLPLATLVALLVGAIALMAALYR
;
A
#
# COMPACT_ATOMS: atom_id res chain seq x y z
N MET A 1 -16.75 33.78 -9.12
CA MET A 1 -16.96 32.67 -8.16
C MET A 1 -16.06 31.53 -8.60
N SER A 2 -14.82 31.46 -8.12
CA SER A 2 -13.93 30.35 -8.48
C SER A 2 -14.31 29.16 -7.60
N GLU A 3 -14.98 28.17 -8.18
CA GLU A 3 -15.16 26.88 -7.51
C GLU A 3 -13.80 26.32 -7.13
N SER A 4 -13.59 26.16 -5.82
CA SER A 4 -12.40 25.58 -5.24
C SER A 4 -12.18 24.18 -5.84
N ILE A 5 -11.12 24.01 -6.64
CA ILE A 5 -10.63 22.69 -7.06
C ILE A 5 -10.40 21.88 -5.79
N ALA A 6 -11.24 20.89 -5.52
CA ALA A 6 -11.04 20.00 -4.38
C ALA A 6 -9.96 19.00 -4.75
N HIS A 7 -8.74 19.28 -4.31
CA HIS A 7 -7.55 18.44 -4.54
C HIS A 7 -7.65 17.18 -3.64
N ARG A 8 -8.40 16.18 -4.08
CA ARG A 8 -8.56 14.90 -3.34
C ARG A 8 -8.18 13.75 -4.26
N PRO A 9 -7.47 12.72 -3.74
CA PRO A 9 -7.15 11.54 -4.53
C PRO A 9 -8.40 10.85 -5.05
N THR A 10 -8.32 10.30 -6.26
CA THR A 10 -9.46 9.68 -6.93
C THR A 10 -9.93 8.42 -6.20
N PRO A 11 -11.25 8.14 -6.18
CA PRO A 11 -11.82 7.16 -5.28
C PRO A 11 -11.47 5.70 -5.61
N VAL A 12 -11.22 5.41 -6.90
CA VAL A 12 -10.91 4.05 -7.37
C VAL A 12 -9.46 3.70 -7.07
N ALA A 13 -8.51 4.55 -7.46
CA ALA A 13 -7.09 4.42 -7.14
C ALA A 13 -6.86 4.34 -5.62
N SER A 14 -7.60 5.15 -4.86
CA SER A 14 -7.61 5.07 -3.40
C SER A 14 -7.94 3.67 -2.85
N GLY A 15 -9.01 3.07 -3.38
CA GLY A 15 -9.46 1.75 -2.95
C GLY A 15 -8.51 0.65 -3.40
N LEU A 16 -8.01 0.73 -4.63
CA LEU A 16 -7.04 -0.20 -5.19
C LEU A 16 -5.71 -0.16 -4.43
N ALA A 17 -5.19 1.03 -4.10
CA ALA A 17 -3.96 1.19 -3.32
C ALA A 17 -4.06 0.51 -1.95
N VAL A 18 -5.17 0.72 -1.22
CA VAL A 18 -5.39 0.05 0.08
C VAL A 18 -5.57 -1.46 -0.09
N LEU A 19 -6.27 -1.90 -1.14
CA LEU A 19 -6.41 -3.33 -1.48
C LEU A 19 -5.06 -3.99 -1.73
N PHE A 20 -4.21 -3.40 -2.58
CA PHE A 20 -2.89 -3.93 -2.88
C PHE A 20 -1.96 -3.90 -1.66
N ALA A 21 -1.99 -2.85 -0.85
CA ALA A 21 -1.21 -2.78 0.39
C ALA A 21 -1.63 -3.86 1.39
N THR A 22 -2.94 -4.08 1.52
CA THR A 22 -3.49 -5.15 2.35
C THR A 22 -3.11 -6.52 1.79
N GLY A 23 -3.22 -6.71 0.47
CA GLY A 23 -2.82 -7.92 -0.23
C GLY A 23 -1.35 -8.26 -0.01
N ALA A 24 -0.45 -7.27 -0.11
CA ALA A 24 0.97 -7.42 0.19
C ALA A 24 1.20 -7.99 1.60
N THR A 25 0.47 -7.47 2.59
CA THR A 25 0.55 -7.97 3.97
C THR A 25 -0.10 -9.36 4.11
N ALA A 26 -1.23 -9.60 3.47
CA ALA A 26 -1.97 -10.87 3.55
C ALA A 26 -1.16 -12.04 2.99
N ILE A 27 -0.38 -11.84 1.93
CA ILE A 27 0.46 -12.87 1.30
C ILE A 27 1.50 -13.44 2.28
N LEU A 28 2.00 -12.62 3.21
CA LEU A 28 3.04 -13.01 4.17
C LEU A 28 2.47 -13.72 5.41
N VAL A 29 1.16 -13.63 5.62
CA VAL A 29 0.49 -14.12 6.82
C VAL A 29 0.18 -15.61 6.71
N ARG A 30 0.39 -16.37 7.80
CA ARG A 30 0.12 -17.82 7.81
C ARG A 30 -0.91 -18.28 8.85
N SER A 31 -1.12 -17.55 9.93
CA SER A 31 -2.05 -17.98 11.00
C SER A 31 -3.44 -17.35 10.85
N ALA A 32 -4.48 -18.06 11.31
CA ALA A 32 -5.86 -17.57 11.26
C ALA A 32 -6.05 -16.25 12.04
N ALA A 33 -5.34 -16.08 13.16
CA ALA A 33 -5.40 -14.86 13.96
C ALA A 33 -4.83 -13.64 13.21
N GLN A 34 -3.72 -13.84 12.49
CA GLN A 34 -3.12 -12.81 11.66
C GLN A 34 -4.00 -12.47 10.44
N HIS A 35 -4.65 -13.46 9.81
CA HIS A 35 -5.61 -13.19 8.73
C HIS A 35 -6.79 -12.32 9.21
N ARG A 36 -7.28 -12.56 10.42
CA ARG A 36 -8.31 -11.72 11.05
C ARG A 36 -7.81 -10.29 11.30
N ALA A 37 -6.57 -10.11 11.75
CA ALA A 37 -5.99 -8.78 11.95
C ALA A 37 -5.87 -8.02 10.61
N VAL A 38 -5.42 -8.67 9.54
CA VAL A 38 -5.36 -8.07 8.20
C VAL A 38 -6.76 -7.71 7.69
N ALA A 39 -7.73 -8.61 7.84
CA ALA A 39 -9.12 -8.37 7.42
C ALA A 39 -9.76 -7.19 8.19
N LEU A 40 -9.52 -7.09 9.51
CA LEU A 40 -9.97 -5.95 10.30
C LEU A 40 -9.30 -4.65 9.86
N THR A 41 -8.01 -4.69 9.52
CA THR A 41 -7.29 -3.51 9.03
C THR A 41 -7.86 -3.03 7.70
N LEU A 42 -8.16 -3.96 6.78
CA LEU A 42 -8.84 -3.64 5.52
C LEU A 42 -10.23 -3.04 5.75
N LEU A 43 -11.01 -3.63 6.66
CA LEU A 43 -12.33 -3.15 7.01
C LEU A 43 -12.28 -1.73 7.59
N GLY A 44 -11.39 -1.50 8.55
CA GLY A 44 -11.17 -0.18 9.15
C GLY A 44 -10.72 0.85 8.11
N ALA A 45 -9.79 0.48 7.22
CA ALA A 45 -9.35 1.34 6.12
C ALA A 45 -10.49 1.65 5.13
N ALA A 46 -11.32 0.67 4.78
CA ALA A 46 -12.48 0.87 3.92
C ALA A 46 -13.50 1.84 4.56
N ILE A 47 -13.79 1.69 5.85
CA ILE A 47 -14.66 2.60 6.61
C ILE A 47 -14.06 4.02 6.63
N LEU A 48 -12.75 4.15 6.82
CA LEU A 48 -12.05 5.44 6.76
C LEU A 48 -12.12 6.08 5.38
N LEU A 49 -12.00 5.31 4.30
CA LEU A 49 -12.10 5.82 2.94
C LEU A 49 -13.52 6.29 2.61
N VAL A 50 -14.55 5.52 3.00
CA VAL A 50 -15.96 5.87 2.73
C VAL A 50 -16.41 7.06 3.58
N SER A 51 -16.09 7.08 4.88
CA SER A 51 -16.47 8.18 5.78
C SER A 51 -15.88 9.53 5.37
N GLY A 52 -14.70 9.55 4.74
CA GLY A 52 -14.06 10.78 4.26
C GLY A 52 -14.71 11.40 3.00
N ARG A 53 -15.66 10.72 2.37
CA ARG A 53 -16.21 11.10 1.06
C ARG A 53 -17.61 11.69 1.09
N TYR A 54 -18.23 11.84 2.26
CA TYR A 54 -19.53 12.52 2.35
C TYR A 54 -19.41 13.97 1.85
N PRO A 55 -20.22 14.36 0.83
CA PRO A 55 -20.20 15.72 0.30
C PRO A 55 -20.64 16.71 1.39
N ASP A 56 -19.98 17.86 1.45
CA ASP A 56 -20.33 18.90 2.42
C ASP A 56 -21.64 19.59 1.97
N GLY A 57 -22.78 19.16 2.50
CA GLY A 57 -24.10 19.69 2.09
C GLY A 57 -25.09 19.94 3.24
N MET A 58 -25.06 19.14 4.31
CA MET A 58 -25.99 19.26 5.44
C MET A 58 -25.29 19.21 6.81
N ALA A 59 -25.88 19.86 7.81
CA ALA A 59 -25.38 19.87 9.19
C ALA A 59 -25.29 18.45 9.82
N LEU A 60 -26.10 17.50 9.32
CA LEU A 60 -26.09 16.08 9.70
C LEU A 60 -24.92 15.28 9.12
N ASP A 61 -24.23 15.79 8.09
CA ASP A 61 -23.13 15.05 7.44
C ASP A 61 -21.84 15.09 8.26
N ARG A 62 -21.66 16.15 9.07
CA ARG A 62 -20.49 16.30 9.97
C ARG A 62 -20.44 15.22 11.05
N PRO A 63 -21.47 15.01 11.89
CA PRO A 63 -21.42 13.98 12.93
C PRO A 63 -21.29 12.58 12.34
N VAL A 64 -21.95 12.28 11.21
CA VAL A 64 -21.82 10.98 10.51
C VAL A 64 -20.40 10.76 10.01
N ARG A 65 -19.75 11.80 9.46
CA ARG A 65 -18.34 11.74 9.05
C ARG A 65 -17.42 11.48 10.24
N TYR A 66 -17.58 12.21 11.36
CA TYR A 66 -16.76 12.01 12.56
C TYR A 66 -16.95 10.62 13.17
N LEU A 67 -18.20 10.15 13.26
CA LEU A 67 -18.51 8.79 13.73
C LEU A 67 -17.87 7.74 12.82
N GLY A 68 -18.02 7.86 11.50
CA GLY A 68 -17.37 6.95 10.55
C GLY A 68 -15.84 6.95 10.68
N THR A 69 -15.23 8.13 10.90
CA THR A 69 -13.79 8.19 11.15
C THR A 69 -13.38 7.54 12.47
N ALA A 70 -14.15 7.76 13.54
CA ALA A 70 -13.88 7.19 14.85
C ALA A 70 -14.02 5.66 14.81
N VAL A 71 -15.09 5.15 14.19
CA VAL A 71 -15.31 3.71 13.99
C VAL A 71 -14.17 3.09 13.17
N GLY A 72 -13.82 3.68 12.03
CA GLY A 72 -12.74 3.17 11.19
C GLY A 72 -11.39 3.15 11.93
N ALA A 73 -11.07 4.22 12.66
CA ALA A 73 -9.86 4.28 13.48
C ALA A 73 -9.86 3.24 14.62
N LEU A 74 -11.00 3.06 15.29
CA LEU A 74 -11.16 2.09 16.37
C LEU A 74 -11.03 0.66 15.85
N VAL A 75 -11.56 0.34 14.67
CA VAL A 75 -11.38 -0.96 14.00
C VAL A 75 -9.91 -1.22 13.66
N VAL A 76 -9.18 -0.21 13.15
CA VAL A 76 -7.73 -0.33 12.92
C VAL A 76 -6.99 -0.57 14.23
N LEU A 77 -7.29 0.20 15.29
CA LEU A 77 -6.68 0.01 16.60
C LEU A 77 -6.96 -1.39 17.18
N ALA A 78 -8.19 -1.89 17.00
CA ALA A 78 -8.56 -3.25 17.40
C ALA A 78 -7.78 -4.31 16.62
N ALA A 79 -7.52 -4.09 15.33
CA ALA A 79 -6.68 -4.98 14.52
C ALA A 79 -5.23 -5.04 15.04
N PHE A 80 -4.65 -3.89 15.39
CA PHE A 80 -3.33 -3.80 16.01
C PHE A 80 -3.29 -4.49 17.38
N ALA A 81 -4.30 -4.25 18.22
CA ALA A 81 -4.42 -4.90 19.52
C ALA A 81 -4.48 -6.42 19.36
N LEU A 82 -5.31 -6.93 18.45
CA LEU A 82 -5.43 -8.36 18.15
C LEU A 82 -4.10 -8.97 17.66
N ALA A 83 -3.37 -8.24 16.82
CA ALA A 83 -2.05 -8.66 16.35
C ALA A 83 -1.02 -8.76 17.50
N LEU A 84 -1.06 -7.83 18.44
CA LEU A 84 -0.16 -7.78 19.61
C LEU A 84 -0.49 -8.85 20.66
N THR A 85 -1.78 -9.10 20.89
CA THR A 85 -2.25 -10.05 21.92
C THR A 85 -2.34 -11.49 21.44
N SER A 86 -2.18 -11.73 20.13
CA SER A 86 -2.21 -13.10 19.60
C SER A 86 -1.05 -13.93 20.19
N PRO A 87 -1.32 -15.20 20.58
CA PRO A 87 -0.29 -16.14 21.01
C PRO A 87 0.53 -16.56 19.79
N SER A 88 1.52 -15.75 19.46
CA SER A 88 2.46 -15.96 18.37
C SER A 88 3.87 -15.78 18.90
N THR A 89 4.84 -16.47 18.32
CA THR A 89 6.26 -16.32 18.69
C THR A 89 6.68 -14.87 18.50
N SER A 90 7.59 -14.35 19.31
CA SER A 90 7.99 -12.93 19.28
C SER A 90 8.40 -12.45 17.87
N GLY A 91 8.99 -13.32 17.05
CA GLY A 91 9.31 -13.03 15.64
C GLY A 91 8.08 -12.80 14.74
N ALA A 92 6.93 -13.43 15.01
CA ALA A 92 5.69 -13.24 14.23
C ALA A 92 5.00 -11.91 14.47
N ARG A 93 5.34 -11.22 15.57
CA ARG A 93 4.82 -9.89 15.87
C ARG A 93 5.63 -8.81 15.15
N LEU A 94 6.95 -8.95 15.13
CA LEU A 94 7.88 -8.00 14.49
C LEU A 94 7.69 -7.91 12.97
N GLU A 95 7.23 -8.98 12.36
CA GLU A 95 7.01 -9.10 10.91
C GLU A 95 5.68 -8.46 10.47
N LEU A 96 4.64 -8.63 11.27
CA LEU A 96 3.28 -8.20 10.92
C LEU A 96 3.05 -6.72 11.20
N PHE A 97 3.72 -6.19 12.22
CA PHE A 97 3.59 -4.79 12.64
C PHE A 97 3.94 -3.79 11.52
N PRO A 98 5.10 -3.88 10.83
CA PRO A 98 5.41 -2.98 9.73
C PRO A 98 4.45 -3.13 8.54
N GLY A 99 3.92 -4.33 8.29
CA GLY A 99 2.90 -4.54 7.25
C GLY A 99 1.60 -3.79 7.56
N LEU A 100 1.08 -3.95 8.78
CA LEU A 100 -0.11 -3.22 9.23
C LEU A 100 0.11 -1.69 9.23
N VAL A 101 1.28 -1.24 9.70
CA VAL A 101 1.66 0.18 9.65
C VAL A 101 1.69 0.67 8.21
N GLY A 102 2.23 -0.13 7.28
CA GLY A 102 2.25 0.16 5.85
C GLY A 102 0.85 0.37 5.28
N VAL A 103 -0.10 -0.53 5.57
CA VAL A 103 -1.50 -0.38 5.14
C VAL A 103 -2.13 0.91 5.66
N VAL A 104 -1.90 1.24 6.94
CA VAL A 104 -2.43 2.47 7.54
C VAL A 104 -1.81 3.70 6.90
N LEU A 105 -0.49 3.72 6.68
CA LEU A 105 0.20 4.84 6.05
C LEU A 105 -0.25 5.04 4.60
N VAL A 106 -0.45 3.97 3.83
CA VAL A 106 -1.04 4.04 2.49
C VAL A 106 -2.46 4.62 2.57
N GLY A 107 -3.29 4.15 3.50
CA GLY A 107 -4.63 4.69 3.73
C GLY A 107 -4.63 6.19 4.09
N LEU A 108 -3.67 6.64 4.91
CA LEU A 108 -3.49 8.06 5.27
C LEU A 108 -2.96 8.91 4.12
N GLY A 109 -2.13 8.35 3.23
CA GLY A 109 -1.64 9.02 2.04
C GLY A 109 -2.76 9.25 1.02
N VAL A 110 -3.62 8.23 0.87
CA VAL A 110 -4.80 8.24 0.01
C VAL A 110 -5.93 9.11 0.56
N ARG A 111 -6.05 9.21 1.88
CA ARG A 111 -6.96 10.14 2.56
C ARG A 111 -6.14 11.25 3.23
N PRO A 112 -5.58 12.19 2.46
CA PRO A 112 -4.62 13.14 3.01
C PRO A 112 -5.28 13.98 4.11
N VAL A 113 -4.82 13.78 5.35
CA VAL A 113 -5.10 14.71 6.46
C VAL A 113 -4.55 16.10 6.08
N ARG A 114 -3.45 16.13 5.31
CA ARG A 114 -2.88 17.30 4.64
C ARG A 114 -2.27 16.88 3.30
N GLN A 115 -2.66 17.53 2.20
CA GLN A 115 -2.21 17.21 0.84
C GLN A 115 -0.68 17.20 0.68
N ARG A 116 0.03 18.12 1.34
CA ARG A 116 1.50 18.19 1.33
C ARG A 116 2.18 16.91 1.83
N PHE A 117 1.48 16.10 2.62
CA PHE A 117 2.02 14.87 3.19
C PHE A 117 1.50 13.60 2.50
N ALA A 118 0.58 13.71 1.54
CA ALA A 118 -0.02 12.55 0.86
C ALA A 118 1.05 11.60 0.29
N ARG A 119 1.94 12.17 -0.55
CA ARG A 119 3.05 11.43 -1.19
C ARG A 119 4.04 10.89 -0.16
N ARG A 120 4.33 11.65 0.90
CA ARG A 120 5.21 11.21 1.99
C ARG A 120 4.65 10.01 2.75
N PHE A 121 3.35 10.01 3.03
CA PHE A 121 2.67 8.89 3.67
C PHE A 121 2.63 7.65 2.76
N LEU A 122 2.38 7.82 1.46
CA LEU A 122 2.48 6.72 0.49
C LEU A 122 3.88 6.11 0.46
N SER A 123 4.93 6.93 0.35
CA SER A 123 6.32 6.44 0.35
C SER A 123 6.71 5.79 1.69
N ALA A 124 6.28 6.36 2.81
CA ALA A 124 6.51 5.76 4.13
C ALA A 124 5.75 4.42 4.28
N GLY A 125 4.54 4.34 3.71
CA GLY A 125 3.75 3.11 3.66
C GLY A 125 4.44 2.02 2.84
N LEU A 126 4.94 2.35 1.65
CA LEU A 126 5.76 1.46 0.84
C LEU A 126 6.98 0.97 1.62
N ALA A 127 7.73 1.88 2.25
CA ALA A 127 8.90 1.52 3.04
C ALA A 127 8.55 0.54 4.17
N ALA A 128 7.45 0.77 4.89
CA ALA A 128 6.99 -0.13 5.93
C ALA A 128 6.57 -1.51 5.38
N LEU A 129 5.87 -1.56 4.23
CA LEU A 129 5.53 -2.83 3.56
C LEU A 129 6.79 -3.59 3.12
N VAL A 130 7.79 -2.91 2.55
CA VAL A 130 9.06 -3.52 2.15
C VAL A 130 9.83 -4.05 3.37
N VAL A 131 9.84 -3.31 4.48
CA VAL A 131 10.43 -3.78 5.74
C VAL A 131 9.73 -5.05 6.23
N ALA A 132 8.40 -5.14 6.12
CA ALA A 132 7.67 -6.34 6.47
C ALA A 132 8.11 -7.54 5.61
N VAL A 133 8.23 -7.35 4.30
CA VAL A 133 8.71 -8.41 3.39
C VAL A 133 10.15 -8.81 3.70
N ALA A 134 11.03 -7.83 3.96
CA ALA A 134 12.43 -8.11 4.30
C ALA A 134 12.54 -8.94 5.58
N LEU A 135 11.78 -8.59 6.63
CA LEU A 135 11.73 -9.37 7.87
C LEU A 135 11.17 -10.77 7.62
N SER A 136 10.13 -10.92 6.79
CA SER A 136 9.61 -12.23 6.39
C SER A 136 10.65 -13.11 5.70
N GLY A 137 11.49 -12.51 4.85
CA GLY A 137 12.60 -13.19 4.20
C GLY A 137 13.71 -13.57 5.17
N ILE A 138 14.14 -12.64 6.04
CA ILE A 138 15.20 -12.86 7.03
C ILE A 138 14.85 -14.01 8.00
N PHE A 139 13.58 -14.12 8.39
CA PHE A 139 13.13 -15.20 9.26
C PHE A 139 12.75 -16.48 8.50
N GLU A 140 12.95 -16.54 7.18
CA GLU A 140 12.63 -17.67 6.29
C GLU A 140 11.18 -18.15 6.39
N ARG A 141 10.25 -17.22 6.63
CA ARG A 141 8.84 -17.53 6.89
C ARG A 141 7.97 -17.50 5.66
N ALA A 142 8.47 -16.96 4.56
CA ALA A 142 7.78 -16.90 3.28
C ALA A 142 8.69 -17.45 2.18
N GLY A 143 8.10 -18.21 1.26
CA GLY A 143 8.83 -18.72 0.10
C GLY A 143 9.13 -17.59 -0.91
N PRO A 144 10.05 -17.81 -1.86
CA PRO A 144 10.46 -16.80 -2.84
C PRO A 144 9.29 -16.17 -3.59
N LEU A 145 8.33 -16.99 -4.07
CA LEU A 145 7.11 -16.53 -4.74
C LEU A 145 6.30 -15.55 -3.88
N ALA A 146 6.10 -15.88 -2.60
CA ALA A 146 5.31 -15.06 -1.68
C ALA A 146 6.01 -13.73 -1.38
N LEU A 147 7.33 -13.74 -1.18
CA LEU A 147 8.12 -12.52 -0.99
C LEU A 147 8.03 -11.61 -2.21
N LEU A 148 8.24 -12.16 -3.41
CA LEU A 148 8.19 -11.40 -4.66
C LEU A 148 6.79 -10.85 -4.93
N ALA A 149 5.74 -11.65 -4.74
CA ALA A 149 4.36 -11.21 -4.91
C ALA A 149 3.98 -10.11 -3.89
N ALA A 150 4.45 -10.21 -2.65
CA ALA A 150 4.21 -9.20 -1.62
C ALA A 150 4.90 -7.86 -1.94
N VAL A 151 6.17 -7.88 -2.39
CA VAL A 151 6.86 -6.66 -2.85
C VAL A 151 6.15 -6.07 -4.07
N ALA A 152 5.80 -6.88 -5.05
CA ALA A 152 5.11 -6.41 -6.25
C ALA A 152 3.78 -5.73 -5.89
N ALA A 153 2.97 -6.36 -5.02
CA ALA A 153 1.74 -5.77 -4.53
C ALA A 153 1.98 -4.45 -3.77
N ALA A 154 3.04 -4.35 -2.96
CA ALA A 154 3.39 -3.12 -2.26
C ALA A 154 3.78 -1.98 -3.22
N ILE A 155 4.56 -2.28 -4.27
CA ILE A 155 4.93 -1.31 -5.30
C ILE A 155 3.70 -0.85 -6.08
N VAL A 156 2.84 -1.78 -6.50
CA VAL A 156 1.58 -1.44 -7.20
C VAL A 156 0.67 -0.59 -6.31
N ALA A 157 0.59 -0.88 -5.01
CA ALA A 157 -0.18 -0.07 -4.06
C ALA A 157 0.33 1.38 -4.02
N TRP A 158 1.64 1.57 -3.99
CA TRP A 158 2.27 2.88 -3.98
C TRP A 158 2.07 3.62 -5.30
N ASP A 159 2.31 2.96 -6.43
CA ASP A 159 2.19 3.53 -7.78
C ASP A 159 0.76 3.98 -8.08
N VAL A 160 -0.22 3.11 -7.84
CA VAL A 160 -1.65 3.44 -8.00
C VAL A 160 -2.05 4.57 -7.04
N GLY A 161 -1.55 4.56 -5.81
CA GLY A 161 -1.78 5.63 -4.84
C GLY A 161 -1.23 6.98 -5.30
N GLU A 162 -0.01 7.00 -5.83
CA GLU A 162 0.63 8.22 -6.34
C GLU A 162 -0.06 8.73 -7.60
N HIS A 163 -0.42 7.83 -8.51
CA HIS A 163 -1.20 8.17 -9.70
C HIS A 163 -2.56 8.78 -9.33
N GLY A 164 -3.26 8.20 -8.35
CA GLY A 164 -4.52 8.73 -7.84
C GLY A 164 -4.41 10.12 -7.19
N VAL A 165 -3.30 10.39 -6.48
CA VAL A 165 -3.00 11.74 -5.96
C VAL A 165 -2.76 12.71 -7.11
N SER A 166 -1.96 12.32 -8.11
CA SER A 166 -1.65 13.17 -9.26
C SER A 166 -2.89 13.49 -10.11
N LEU A 167 -3.74 12.51 -10.37
CA LEU A 167 -5.01 12.72 -11.07
C LEU A 167 -5.93 13.66 -10.29
N GLY A 168 -6.01 13.48 -8.97
CA GLY A 168 -6.81 14.35 -8.09
C GLY A 168 -6.29 15.79 -7.98
N GLU A 169 -5.01 16.03 -8.28
CA GLU A 169 -4.41 17.37 -8.38
C GLU A 169 -4.69 18.03 -9.74
N GLN A 170 -4.75 17.23 -10.81
CA GLN A 170 -4.85 17.72 -12.20
C GLN A 170 -6.29 17.81 -12.72
N LEU A 171 -7.22 17.03 -12.17
CA LEU A 171 -8.60 16.93 -12.67
C LEU A 171 -9.61 17.43 -11.63
N ARG A 172 -10.71 18.02 -12.12
CA ARG A 172 -11.84 18.42 -11.28
C ARG A 172 -12.55 17.16 -10.75
N THR A 173 -13.16 17.29 -9.58
CA THR A 173 -13.82 16.19 -8.85
C THR A 173 -14.92 15.47 -9.64
N ASP A 174 -15.47 16.09 -10.68
CA ASP A 174 -16.54 15.53 -11.53
C ASP A 174 -16.03 14.80 -12.79
N ALA A 175 -14.72 14.77 -13.03
CA ALA A 175 -14.16 14.05 -14.18
C ALA A 175 -14.24 12.54 -13.96
N ASP A 176 -14.80 11.81 -14.93
CA ASP A 176 -14.79 10.34 -14.90
C ASP A 176 -13.39 9.82 -15.22
N THR A 177 -12.63 9.51 -14.17
CA THR A 177 -11.25 9.00 -14.25
C THR A 177 -11.16 7.49 -14.11
N ARG A 178 -12.28 6.79 -13.95
CA ARG A 178 -12.31 5.37 -13.57
C ARG A 178 -11.59 4.47 -14.58
N SER A 179 -11.81 4.70 -15.86
CA SER A 179 -11.21 3.91 -16.93
C SER A 179 -9.68 4.07 -16.94
N VAL A 180 -9.19 5.31 -16.85
CA VAL A 180 -7.76 5.62 -16.79
C VAL A 180 -7.11 4.99 -15.56
N GLU A 181 -7.74 5.12 -14.39
CA GLU A 181 -7.26 4.55 -13.14
C GLU A 181 -7.17 3.02 -13.21
N LEU A 182 -8.19 2.35 -13.76
CA LEU A 182 -8.22 0.90 -13.89
C LEU A 182 -7.19 0.39 -14.90
N VAL A 183 -7.04 1.07 -16.03
CA VAL A 183 -6.03 0.72 -17.04
C VAL A 183 -4.64 0.88 -16.45
N HIS A 184 -4.36 2.00 -15.78
CA HIS A 184 -3.06 2.23 -15.14
C HIS A 184 -2.77 1.15 -14.09
N ALA A 185 -3.70 0.90 -13.16
CA ALA A 185 -3.55 -0.15 -12.16
C ALA A 185 -3.36 -1.54 -12.78
N GLY A 186 -4.08 -1.85 -13.87
CA GLY A 186 -3.95 -3.10 -14.61
C GLY A 186 -2.58 -3.26 -15.25
N VAL A 187 -2.08 -2.22 -15.90
CA VAL A 187 -0.74 -2.20 -16.51
C VAL A 187 0.35 -2.32 -15.44
N SER A 188 0.27 -1.55 -14.35
CA SER A 188 1.23 -1.63 -13.24
C SER A 188 1.24 -3.02 -12.59
N THR A 189 0.06 -3.64 -12.45
CA THR A 189 -0.06 -5.02 -11.95
C THR A 189 0.56 -6.03 -12.91
N ALA A 190 0.28 -5.93 -14.21
CA ALA A 190 0.84 -6.80 -15.24
C ALA A 190 2.37 -6.69 -15.29
N TYR A 191 2.90 -5.47 -15.18
CA TYR A 191 4.34 -5.22 -15.11
C TYR A 191 4.97 -5.84 -13.85
N GLY A 192 4.34 -5.65 -12.69
CA GLY A 192 4.75 -6.29 -11.45
C GLY A 192 4.76 -7.82 -11.56
N ALA A 193 3.73 -8.42 -12.15
CA ALA A 193 3.66 -9.87 -12.38
C ALA A 193 4.76 -10.37 -13.33
N ALA A 194 5.04 -9.65 -14.41
CA ALA A 194 6.13 -9.98 -15.33
C ALA A 194 7.49 -9.96 -14.62
N LEU A 195 7.73 -8.97 -13.75
CA LEU A 195 8.95 -8.90 -12.93
C LEU A 195 9.05 -10.07 -11.93
N VAL A 196 7.95 -10.45 -11.28
CA VAL A 196 7.92 -11.63 -10.40
C VAL A 196 8.30 -12.89 -11.17
N VAL A 197 7.70 -13.13 -12.35
CA VAL A 197 8.02 -14.28 -13.20
C VAL A 197 9.48 -14.27 -13.63
N ALA A 198 9.97 -13.15 -14.14
CA ALA A 198 11.36 -13.03 -14.57
C ALA A 198 12.34 -13.28 -13.42
N THR A 199 12.07 -12.75 -12.23
CA THR A 199 12.91 -12.92 -11.05
C THR A 199 12.90 -14.37 -10.55
N LEU A 200 11.74 -15.04 -10.58
CA LEU A 200 11.63 -16.46 -10.23
C LEU A 200 12.40 -17.34 -11.21
N LEU A 201 12.29 -17.08 -12.51
CA LEU A 201 13.06 -17.82 -13.50
C LEU A 201 14.57 -17.66 -13.25
N LEU A 202 15.05 -16.46 -12.96
CA LEU A 202 16.47 -16.25 -12.61
C LEU A 202 16.86 -17.01 -11.33
N PHE A 203 16.01 -16.98 -10.30
CA PHE A 203 16.23 -17.69 -9.05
C PHE A 203 16.32 -19.21 -9.25
N GLU A 204 15.37 -19.79 -9.98
CA GLU A 204 15.32 -21.23 -10.28
C GLU A 204 16.47 -21.70 -11.16
N ASN A 205 16.99 -20.83 -12.02
CA ASN A 205 18.17 -21.12 -12.86
C ASN A 205 19.52 -20.88 -12.15
N GLY A 206 19.52 -20.75 -10.82
CA GLY A 206 20.75 -20.77 -10.02
C GLY A 206 21.48 -19.43 -9.89
N ALA A 207 20.84 -18.31 -10.20
CA ALA A 207 21.40 -16.97 -9.97
C ALA A 207 21.43 -16.56 -8.48
N THR A 208 21.60 -17.50 -7.56
CA THR A 208 21.46 -17.31 -6.10
C THR A 208 22.79 -17.10 -5.37
N GLY A 209 23.93 -17.26 -6.07
CA GLY A 209 25.28 -17.08 -5.51
C GLY A 209 25.93 -15.72 -5.77
N LEU A 210 25.16 -14.71 -6.18
CA LEU A 210 25.73 -13.40 -6.51
C LEU A 210 26.25 -12.71 -5.23
N PRO A 211 27.51 -12.23 -5.23
CA PRO A 211 28.02 -11.41 -4.16
C PRO A 211 27.12 -10.19 -3.93
N LEU A 212 26.94 -9.79 -2.68
CA LEU A 212 26.19 -8.56 -2.33
C LEU A 212 26.71 -7.35 -3.10
N ALA A 213 28.03 -7.27 -3.31
CA ALA A 213 28.67 -6.22 -4.10
C ALA A 213 28.14 -6.15 -5.54
N THR A 214 27.83 -7.28 -6.18
CA THR A 214 27.25 -7.33 -7.52
C THR A 214 25.83 -6.77 -7.54
N LEU A 215 25.01 -7.12 -6.55
CA LEU A 215 23.66 -6.59 -6.40
C LEU A 215 23.68 -5.08 -6.15
N VAL A 216 24.59 -4.61 -5.30
CA VAL A 216 24.80 -3.18 -5.05
C VAL A 216 25.26 -2.47 -6.32
N ALA A 217 26.19 -3.05 -7.09
CA ALA A 217 26.64 -2.47 -8.35
C ALA A 217 25.51 -2.38 -9.39
N LEU A 218 24.66 -3.41 -9.49
CA LEU A 218 23.46 -3.38 -10.34
C LEU A 218 22.47 -2.30 -9.90
N LEU A 219 22.23 -2.15 -8.60
CA LEU A 219 21.37 -1.10 -8.07
C LEU A 219 21.93 0.29 -8.38
N VAL A 220 23.23 0.50 -8.16
CA VAL A 220 23.91 1.76 -8.49
C VAL A 220 23.82 2.04 -9.99
N GLY A 221 24.03 1.03 -10.83
CA GLY A 221 23.88 1.13 -12.28
C GLY A 221 22.46 1.51 -12.69
N ALA A 222 21.44 0.89 -12.10
CA ALA A 222 20.04 1.23 -12.36
C ALA A 222 19.69 2.66 -11.92
N ILE A 223 20.16 3.10 -10.76
CA ILE A 223 19.99 4.48 -10.28
C ILE A 223 20.70 5.46 -11.21
N ALA A 224 21.94 5.17 -11.61
CA ALA A 224 22.70 5.99 -12.53
C ALA A 224 22.02 6.09 -13.91
N LEU A 225 21.48 4.98 -14.41
CA LEU A 225 20.71 4.93 -15.65
C LEU A 225 19.43 5.76 -15.54
N MET A 226 18.65 5.63 -14.46
CA MET A 226 17.49 6.49 -14.21
C MET A 226 17.90 7.96 -14.14
N ALA A 227 18.96 8.29 -13.41
CA ALA A 227 19.45 9.65 -13.29
C ALA A 227 19.99 10.20 -14.61
N ALA A 228 20.41 9.36 -15.55
CA ALA A 228 20.81 9.77 -16.90
C ALA A 228 19.59 9.97 -17.81
N LEU A 229 18.55 9.14 -17.66
CA LEU A 229 17.34 9.19 -18.49
C LEU A 229 16.40 10.35 -18.11
N TYR A 230 16.40 10.75 -16.84
CA TYR A 230 15.54 11.81 -16.27
C TYR A 230 16.28 13.15 -16.06
N ARG A 231 17.43 13.34 -16.72
CA ARG A 231 18.07 14.65 -16.89
C ARG A 231 17.53 15.34 -18.13
#